data_AF-A0A2U2N0Y0-F1
#
_entry.id   AF-A0A2U2N0Y0-F1
#
_cell.length_a   1.000
_cell.length_b   1.000
_cell.length_c   1.000
_cell.angle_alpha   90.00
_cell.angle_beta   90.00
_cell.angle_gamma   90.00
#
_symmetry.space_group_name_H-M   'P 1'
#
loop_
_entity.id
_entity.type
_entity.pdbx_description
1 polymer ?
#
loop_
_entity_poly.entity_id
_entity_poly.type
_entity_poly.pdbx_seq_one_letter_code
_entity_poly.pdbx_strand_id
1 'polypeptide(L)'
;MRRTLRTPVTVVASLPVLVAVGLRSFNGPAPLFRLSVTLSALSVVALLAHAYLRTTEMTPHRDGDAGSAVRAHILAHAIAFGYLGHTLLAETWPVLADLLWLAPLVYFFHTGRRAWARLHANYGTTLYYAFHRGNSAMRVMVPLLTLAAAILPQAQGFPGRLTTFYFTVHFLLVGVAVLRIDRDISRAKCPP
;
A
#
# COMPACT_ATOMS: atom_id res chain seq x y z
N MET A 1 -11.11 11.86 26.89
CA MET A 1 -10.95 12.77 25.73
C MET A 1 -10.14 12.07 24.64
N ARG A 2 -10.78 11.37 23.71
CA ARG A 2 -10.09 10.79 22.53
C ARG A 2 -10.04 11.88 21.46
N ARG A 3 -8.85 12.44 21.21
CA ARG A 3 -8.62 13.34 20.08
C ARG A 3 -8.83 12.54 18.79
N THR A 4 -9.98 12.71 18.17
CA THR A 4 -10.19 12.38 16.77
C THR A 4 -9.12 13.12 15.97
N LEU A 5 -8.24 12.37 15.31
CA LEU A 5 -7.33 12.92 14.31
C LEU A 5 -8.21 13.55 13.24
N ARG A 6 -8.43 14.86 13.36
CA ARG A 6 -9.19 15.62 12.37
C ARG A 6 -8.49 15.42 11.03
N THR A 7 -9.30 15.27 10.00
CA THR A 7 -9.06 15.19 8.55
C THR A 7 -7.81 15.90 7.96
N PRO A 8 -7.25 17.00 8.49
CA PRO A 8 -6.00 17.59 8.00
C PRO A 8 -4.78 16.66 7.90
N VAL A 9 -4.59 15.69 8.80
CA VAL A 9 -3.34 14.90 8.83
C VAL A 9 -3.23 13.94 7.63
N THR A 10 -4.35 13.46 7.10
CA THR A 10 -4.37 12.47 6.01
C THR A 10 -4.23 13.09 4.63
N VAL A 11 -4.72 14.32 4.43
CA VAL A 11 -4.51 15.08 3.18
C VAL A 11 -3.05 15.55 3.07
N VAL A 12 -2.44 15.93 4.21
CA VAL A 12 -1.03 16.35 4.26
C VAL A 12 -0.08 15.18 3.99
N ALA A 13 -0.46 13.94 4.33
CA ALA A 13 0.39 12.76 4.14
C ALA A 13 0.55 12.32 2.66
N SER A 14 -0.42 12.63 1.79
CA SER A 14 -0.37 12.29 0.35
C SER A 14 0.41 13.31 -0.48
N LEU A 15 0.54 14.55 0.01
CA LEU A 15 1.21 15.66 -0.69
C LEU A 15 2.69 15.37 -0.98
N PRO A 16 3.49 14.89 -0.01
CA PRO A 16 4.90 14.57 -0.25
C PRO A 16 5.12 13.54 -1.36
N VAL A 17 4.20 12.57 -1.50
CA VAL A 17 4.29 11.53 -2.53
C VAL A 17 4.10 12.14 -3.92
N LEU A 18 3.11 13.03 -4.08
CA LEU A 18 2.90 13.77 -5.33
C LEU A 18 4.08 14.68 -5.66
N VAL A 19 4.65 15.34 -4.66
CA VAL A 19 5.86 16.18 -4.81
C VAL A 19 7.07 15.34 -5.23
N ALA A 20 7.26 14.16 -4.64
CA ALA A 20 8.36 13.26 -5.00
C ALA A 20 8.25 12.75 -6.44
N VAL A 21 7.04 12.38 -6.86
CA VAL A 21 6.75 11.99 -8.25
C VAL A 21 7.04 13.16 -9.20
N GLY A 22 6.53 14.36 -8.90
CA GLY A 22 6.79 15.55 -9.70
C GLY A 22 8.28 15.87 -9.82
N LEU A 23 9.01 15.89 -8.71
CA LEU A 23 10.46 16.17 -8.71
C LEU A 23 11.24 15.13 -9.54
N ARG A 24 10.85 13.86 -9.52
CA ARG A 24 11.48 12.83 -10.37
C ARG A 24 11.15 13.03 -11.85
N SER A 25 9.89 13.35 -12.18
CA SER A 25 9.43 13.52 -13.57
C SER A 25 10.01 14.76 -14.25
N PHE A 26 10.34 15.81 -13.49
CA PHE A 26 10.85 17.08 -14.01
C PHE A 26 12.33 17.32 -13.72
N ASN A 27 13.10 16.27 -13.42
CA ASN A 27 14.53 16.36 -13.08
C ASN A 27 14.84 17.41 -11.99
N GLY A 28 13.97 17.47 -10.98
CA GLY A 28 14.12 18.39 -9.86
C GLY A 28 15.40 18.13 -9.05
N PRO A 29 15.84 19.10 -8.22
CA PRO A 29 17.08 18.99 -7.46
C PRO A 29 17.13 17.72 -6.60
N ALA A 30 18.21 16.95 -6.71
CA ALA A 30 18.38 15.69 -5.97
C ALA A 30 18.18 15.82 -4.43
N PRO A 31 18.59 16.92 -3.76
CA PRO A 31 18.28 17.13 -2.34
C PRO A 31 16.77 17.24 -2.06
N LEU A 32 16.02 17.95 -2.90
CA LEU A 32 14.57 18.11 -2.74
C LEU A 32 13.83 16.80 -3.00
N PHE A 33 14.27 16.04 -4.00
CA PHE A 33 13.73 14.71 -4.26
C PHE A 33 13.90 13.80 -3.04
N ARG A 34 15.12 13.70 -2.49
CA ARG A 34 15.39 12.90 -1.28
C ARG A 34 14.54 13.34 -0.09
N LEU A 35 14.43 14.65 0.15
CA LEU A 35 13.59 15.19 1.23
C LEU A 35 12.12 14.79 1.04
N SER A 36 11.58 14.94 -0.17
CA SER A 36 10.18 14.58 -0.46
C SER A 36 9.90 13.09 -0.29
N VAL A 37 10.83 12.22 -0.70
CA VAL A 37 10.73 10.76 -0.49
C VAL A 37 10.76 10.44 1.00
N THR A 38 11.65 11.05 1.78
CA THR A 38 11.72 10.84 3.23
C THR A 38 10.44 11.29 3.92
N LEU A 39 9.92 12.49 3.60
CA LEU A 39 8.66 12.98 4.16
C LEU A 39 7.47 12.11 3.77
N SER A 40 7.46 11.58 2.55
CA SER A 40 6.45 10.62 2.09
C SER A 40 6.48 9.33 2.92
N ALA A 41 7.67 8.75 3.08
CA ALA A 41 7.85 7.52 3.83
C ALA A 41 7.42 7.69 5.29
N LEU A 42 7.85 8.77 5.94
CA LEU A 42 7.44 9.08 7.32
C LEU A 42 5.92 9.27 7.44
N SER A 43 5.30 9.95 6.48
CA SER A 43 3.85 10.17 6.47
C SER A 43 3.08 8.86 6.33
N VAL A 44 3.48 8.00 5.39
CA VAL A 44 2.87 6.69 5.21
C VAL A 44 3.07 5.80 6.45
N VAL A 45 4.27 5.79 7.05
CA VAL A 45 4.53 5.04 8.30
C VAL A 45 3.63 5.53 9.42
N ALA A 46 3.45 6.84 9.59
CA ALA A 46 2.55 7.40 10.60
C ALA A 46 1.09 6.99 10.34
N LEU A 47 0.63 6.99 9.08
CA LEU A 47 -0.71 6.52 8.71
C LEU A 47 -0.92 5.04 8.99
N LEU A 48 0.07 4.21 8.64
CA LEU A 48 0.04 2.77 8.88
C LEU A 48 0.06 2.46 10.39
N ALA A 49 0.88 3.15 11.17
CA ALA A 49 0.90 3.03 12.63
C ALA A 49 -0.44 3.44 13.25
N HIS A 50 -1.04 4.53 12.77
CA HIS A 50 -2.38 4.93 13.19
C HIS A 50 -3.41 3.83 12.89
N ALA A 51 -3.47 3.35 11.64
CA ALA A 51 -4.38 2.28 11.25
C ALA A 51 -4.16 1.00 12.06
N TYR A 52 -2.90 0.67 12.37
CA TYR A 52 -2.54 -0.49 13.20
C TYR A 52 -3.18 -0.38 14.58
N LEU A 53 -3.07 0.78 15.25
CA LEU A 53 -3.71 1.02 16.55
C LEU A 53 -5.22 0.90 16.45
N ARG A 54 -5.84 1.41 15.38
CA ARG A 54 -7.29 1.31 15.15
C ARG A 54 -7.78 -0.12 14.98
N THR A 55 -6.93 -1.07 14.55
CA THR A 55 -7.33 -2.48 14.47
C THR A 55 -7.74 -3.10 15.81
N THR A 56 -7.24 -2.57 16.94
CA THR A 56 -7.61 -3.04 18.29
C THR A 56 -9.05 -2.71 18.65
N GLU A 57 -9.66 -1.80 17.88
CA GLU A 57 -11.01 -1.33 18.09
C GLU A 57 -12.03 -1.97 17.15
N MET A 58 -11.57 -2.85 16.25
CA MET A 58 -12.42 -3.61 15.36
C MET A 58 -13.07 -4.75 16.12
N THR A 59 -14.40 -4.86 16.02
CA THR A 59 -15.13 -6.00 16.55
C THR A 59 -14.99 -7.20 15.58
N PRO A 60 -14.74 -8.41 16.09
CA PRO A 60 -14.78 -9.60 15.26
C PRO A 60 -16.18 -9.77 14.64
N HIS A 61 -16.24 -10.02 13.34
CA HIS A 61 -17.48 -10.44 12.68
C HIS A 61 -17.46 -11.96 12.51
N ARG A 62 -18.64 -12.56 12.25
CA ARG A 62 -18.86 -13.99 11.98
C ARG A 62 -17.81 -14.65 11.08
N ASP A 63 -17.26 -13.91 10.11
CA ASP A 63 -16.29 -14.47 9.16
C ASP A 63 -14.86 -14.51 9.70
N GLY A 64 -14.59 -13.93 10.87
CA GLY A 64 -13.36 -14.00 11.67
C GLY A 64 -12.68 -12.64 11.92
N ASP A 65 -11.50 -12.63 12.54
CA ASP A 65 -10.85 -11.40 13.04
C ASP A 65 -10.28 -10.52 11.90
N ALA A 66 -11.02 -9.46 11.57
CA ALA A 66 -10.58 -8.44 10.62
C ALA A 66 -9.34 -7.68 11.14
N GLY A 67 -9.23 -7.45 12.45
CA GLY A 67 -8.11 -6.74 13.06
C GLY A 67 -6.78 -7.46 12.82
N SER A 68 -6.73 -8.76 13.07
CA SER A 68 -5.56 -9.61 12.77
C SER A 68 -5.16 -9.55 11.30
N ALA A 69 -6.12 -9.71 10.38
CA ALA A 69 -5.84 -9.68 8.95
C ALA A 69 -5.28 -8.32 8.49
N VAL A 70 -5.86 -7.22 9.00
CA VAL A 70 -5.39 -5.87 8.71
C VAL A 70 -4.01 -5.62 9.29
N ARG A 71 -3.72 -6.04 10.52
CA ARG A 71 -2.38 -5.92 11.13
C ARG A 71 -1.32 -6.64 10.30
N ALA A 72 -1.60 -7.88 9.88
CA ALA A 72 -0.68 -8.64 9.04
C ALA A 72 -0.38 -7.92 7.72
N HIS A 73 -1.40 -7.34 7.08
CA HIS A 73 -1.18 -6.59 5.84
C HIS A 73 -0.46 -5.25 6.06
N ILE A 74 -0.73 -4.56 7.16
CA ILE A 74 0.02 -3.35 7.53
C ILE A 74 1.51 -3.67 7.66
N LEU A 75 1.87 -4.76 8.35
CA LEU A 75 3.26 -5.21 8.45
C LEU A 75 3.85 -5.58 7.08
N ALA A 76 3.05 -6.20 6.20
CA ALA A 76 3.47 -6.52 4.85
C ALA A 76 3.83 -5.28 4.01
N HIS A 77 3.40 -4.06 4.38
CA HIS A 77 3.85 -2.84 3.67
C HIS A 77 5.36 -2.61 3.76
N ALA A 78 6.07 -3.23 4.70
CA ALA A 78 7.53 -3.26 4.70
C ALA A 78 8.09 -3.85 3.38
N ILE A 79 7.39 -4.82 2.78
CA ILE A 79 7.75 -5.39 1.47
C ILE A 79 7.55 -4.36 0.37
N ALA A 80 6.42 -3.63 0.37
CA ALA A 80 6.16 -2.57 -0.59
C ALA A 80 7.21 -1.45 -0.51
N PHE A 81 7.59 -1.04 0.71
CA PHE A 81 8.68 -0.09 0.92
C PHE A 81 10.03 -0.62 0.47
N GLY A 82 10.36 -1.87 0.83
CA GLY A 82 11.61 -2.51 0.43
C GLY A 82 11.72 -2.61 -1.09
N TYR A 83 10.65 -3.05 -1.76
CA TYR A 83 10.58 -3.12 -3.21
C TYR A 83 10.73 -1.73 -3.84
N LEU A 84 9.97 -0.74 -3.38
CA LEU A 84 10.03 0.61 -3.93
C LEU A 84 11.42 1.24 -3.71
N GLY A 85 11.97 1.12 -2.51
CA GLY A 85 13.33 1.57 -2.18
C GLY A 85 14.37 0.90 -3.05
N HIS A 86 14.28 -0.41 -3.25
CA HIS A 86 15.15 -1.13 -4.17
C HIS A 86 15.01 -0.60 -5.61
N THR A 87 13.79 -0.45 -6.14
CA THR A 87 13.55 0.07 -7.50
C THR A 87 14.01 1.51 -7.73
N LEU A 88 13.92 2.36 -6.71
CA LEU A 88 14.25 3.79 -6.85
C LEU A 88 15.73 4.09 -6.61
N LEU A 89 16.44 3.23 -5.87
CA LEU A 89 17.83 3.44 -5.48
C LEU A 89 18.82 2.58 -6.29
N ALA A 90 18.37 1.51 -6.95
CA ALA A 90 19.24 0.68 -7.77
C ALA A 90 19.58 1.38 -9.10
N GLU A 91 20.87 1.43 -9.44
CA GLU A 91 21.35 1.98 -10.73
C GLU A 91 21.17 1.02 -11.90
N THR A 92 21.22 -0.30 -11.64
CA THR A 92 20.99 -1.35 -12.64
C THR A 92 20.03 -2.40 -12.11
N TRP A 93 19.25 -2.99 -13.03
CA TRP A 93 18.16 -3.90 -12.68
C TRP A 93 18.35 -5.27 -13.32
N PRO A 94 19.04 -6.21 -12.66
CA PRO A 94 19.18 -7.56 -13.17
C PRO A 94 17.84 -8.32 -13.06
N VAL A 95 17.49 -9.09 -14.09
CA VAL A 95 16.26 -9.92 -14.14
C VAL A 95 16.11 -10.83 -12.91
N LEU A 96 17.24 -11.32 -12.38
CA LEU A 96 17.24 -12.17 -11.18
C LEU A 96 16.68 -11.45 -9.94
N ALA A 97 16.86 -10.13 -9.83
CA ALA A 97 16.31 -9.36 -8.72
C ALA A 97 14.77 -9.35 -8.75
N ASP A 98 14.15 -9.18 -9.92
CA ASP A 98 12.68 -9.22 -10.05
C ASP A 98 12.11 -10.58 -9.63
N LEU A 99 12.81 -11.67 -9.95
CA LEU A 99 12.39 -13.02 -9.56
C LEU A 99 12.44 -13.23 -8.04
N LEU A 100 13.45 -12.69 -7.36
CA LEU A 100 13.56 -12.76 -5.90
C LEU A 100 12.44 -11.99 -5.19
N TRP A 101 11.94 -10.91 -5.80
CA TRP A 101 10.83 -10.13 -5.26
C TRP A 101 9.46 -10.79 -5.43
N LEU A 102 9.33 -11.82 -6.26
CA LEU A 102 8.03 -12.47 -6.51
C LEU A 102 7.38 -13.00 -5.25
N ALA A 103 8.09 -13.78 -4.44
CA ALA A 103 7.53 -14.37 -3.23
C ALA A 103 7.09 -13.29 -2.20
N PRO A 104 7.91 -12.29 -1.86
CA PRO A 104 7.48 -11.17 -1.04
C PRO A 104 6.27 -10.42 -1.61
N LEU A 105 6.26 -10.09 -2.90
CA LEU A 105 5.15 -9.36 -3.53
C LEU A 105 3.85 -10.17 -3.50
N VAL A 106 3.91 -11.46 -3.82
CA VAL A 106 2.76 -12.36 -3.73
C VAL A 106 2.24 -12.43 -2.29
N TYR A 107 3.13 -12.47 -1.29
CA TYR A 107 2.74 -12.41 0.11
C TYR A 107 2.05 -11.09 0.47
N PHE A 108 2.57 -9.95 0.00
CA PHE A 108 1.94 -8.64 0.17
C PHE A 108 0.51 -8.62 -0.40
N PHE A 109 0.31 -9.07 -1.64
CA PHE A 109 -1.01 -9.10 -2.26
C PHE A 109 -1.95 -10.13 -1.61
N HIS A 110 -1.40 -11.26 -1.13
CA HIS A 110 -2.18 -12.26 -0.41
C HIS A 110 -2.73 -11.71 0.91
N THR A 111 -1.87 -11.10 1.74
CA THR A 111 -2.29 -10.49 3.00
C THR A 111 -3.25 -9.33 2.76
N GLY A 112 -3.01 -8.52 1.73
CA GLY A 112 -3.90 -7.44 1.33
C GLY A 112 -5.28 -7.95 0.95
N ARG A 113 -5.35 -8.95 0.07
CA ARG A 113 -6.62 -9.60 -0.30
C ARG A 113 -7.40 -10.03 0.94
N ARG A 114 -6.74 -10.70 1.90
CA ARG A 114 -7.39 -11.15 3.15
C ARG A 114 -7.88 -9.98 3.99
N ALA A 115 -7.06 -8.96 4.23
CA ALA A 115 -7.43 -7.78 4.99
C ALA A 115 -8.67 -7.09 4.41
N TRP A 116 -8.66 -6.83 3.11
CA TRP A 116 -9.76 -6.14 2.42
C TRP A 116 -11.04 -6.98 2.36
N ALA A 117 -10.93 -8.30 2.18
CA ALA A 117 -12.10 -9.18 2.25
C ALA A 117 -12.77 -9.13 3.64
N ARG A 118 -11.98 -9.12 4.72
CA ARG A 118 -12.50 -9.04 6.09
C ARG A 118 -13.08 -7.66 6.41
N LEU A 119 -12.43 -6.59 5.99
CA LEU A 119 -12.99 -5.24 6.09
C LEU A 119 -14.32 -5.11 5.33
N HIS A 120 -14.41 -5.69 4.13
CA HIS A 120 -15.66 -5.70 3.36
C HIS A 120 -16.76 -6.50 4.05
N ALA A 121 -16.45 -7.68 4.58
CA ALA A 121 -17.41 -8.47 5.37
C ALA A 121 -17.89 -7.73 6.61
N ASN A 122 -17.00 -7.00 7.30
CA ASN A 122 -17.34 -6.27 8.52
C ASN A 122 -18.18 -5.00 8.28
N TYR A 123 -17.93 -4.26 7.20
CA TYR A 123 -18.45 -2.91 7.03
C TYR A 123 -19.21 -2.67 5.72
N GLY A 124 -19.17 -3.60 4.77
CA GLY A 124 -19.92 -3.52 3.51
C GLY A 124 -19.49 -2.42 2.53
N THR A 125 -18.33 -1.80 2.73
CA THR A 125 -17.90 -0.65 1.92
C THR A 125 -17.34 -1.06 0.55
N THR A 126 -17.87 -0.52 -0.55
CA THR A 126 -17.43 -0.78 -1.94
C THR A 126 -15.92 -0.56 -2.16
N LEU A 127 -15.33 0.41 -1.47
CA LEU A 127 -13.88 0.64 -1.49
C LEU A 127 -13.08 -0.62 -1.09
N TYR A 128 -13.52 -1.33 -0.06
CA TYR A 128 -12.86 -2.56 0.40
C TYR A 128 -13.00 -3.68 -0.63
N TYR A 129 -14.15 -3.77 -1.31
CA TYR A 129 -14.33 -4.72 -2.41
C TYR A 129 -13.38 -4.43 -3.58
N ALA A 130 -13.24 -3.16 -3.96
CA ALA A 130 -12.31 -2.75 -5.01
C ALA A 130 -10.86 -3.12 -4.66
N PHE A 131 -10.42 -2.84 -3.43
CA PHE A 131 -9.08 -3.24 -2.98
C PHE A 131 -8.90 -4.77 -2.90
N HIS A 132 -9.92 -5.52 -2.47
CA HIS A 132 -9.88 -6.99 -2.48
C HIS A 132 -9.67 -7.53 -3.91
N ARG A 133 -10.42 -7.00 -4.88
CA ARG A 133 -10.29 -7.37 -6.31
C ARG A 133 -8.93 -6.97 -6.87
N GLY A 134 -8.47 -5.75 -6.59
CA GLY A 134 -7.15 -5.26 -7.01
C GLY A 134 -6.01 -6.14 -6.51
N ASN A 135 -6.00 -6.46 -5.22
CA ASN A 135 -4.99 -7.36 -4.64
C ASN A 135 -5.08 -8.78 -5.25
N SER A 136 -6.29 -9.27 -5.53
CA SER A 136 -6.47 -10.58 -6.18
C SER A 136 -5.89 -10.60 -7.59
N ALA A 137 -6.12 -9.55 -8.37
CA ALA A 137 -5.57 -9.41 -9.72
C ALA A 137 -4.03 -9.30 -9.68
N MET A 138 -3.49 -8.43 -8.83
CA MET A 138 -2.04 -8.22 -8.72
C MET A 138 -1.30 -9.47 -8.27
N ARG A 139 -1.87 -10.27 -7.36
CA ARG A 139 -1.30 -11.55 -6.92
C ARG A 139 -1.07 -12.53 -8.08
N VAL A 140 -1.85 -12.44 -9.15
CA VAL A 140 -1.74 -13.31 -10.33
C VAL A 140 -0.92 -12.62 -11.42
N MET A 141 -1.22 -11.35 -11.71
CA MET A 141 -0.60 -10.60 -12.80
C MET A 141 0.89 -10.35 -12.57
N VAL A 142 1.33 -10.04 -11.34
CA VAL A 142 2.75 -9.77 -11.08
C VAL A 142 3.62 -10.99 -11.39
N PRO A 143 3.34 -12.20 -10.86
CA PRO A 143 4.07 -13.40 -11.26
C PRO A 143 4.06 -13.65 -12.77
N LEU A 144 2.90 -13.56 -13.42
CA LEU A 144 2.79 -13.83 -14.85
C LEU A 144 3.63 -12.86 -15.68
N LEU A 145 3.56 -11.56 -15.38
CA LEU A 145 4.31 -10.54 -16.11
C LEU A 145 5.81 -10.64 -15.86
N THR A 146 6.23 -10.92 -14.62
CA THR A 146 7.65 -11.12 -14.31
C THR A 146 8.22 -12.36 -14.99
N LEU A 147 7.49 -13.48 -14.99
CA LEU A 147 7.92 -14.70 -15.68
C LEU A 147 7.96 -14.49 -17.21
N ALA A 148 6.96 -13.80 -17.77
CA ALA A 148 6.96 -13.45 -19.19
C ALA A 148 8.15 -12.55 -19.57
N ALA A 149 8.49 -11.57 -18.73
CA ALA A 149 9.64 -10.71 -18.94
C ALA A 149 10.98 -11.43 -18.79
N ALA A 150 11.04 -12.51 -18.01
CA ALA A 150 12.24 -13.33 -17.89
C ALA A 150 12.56 -14.10 -19.19
N ILE A 151 11.53 -14.45 -19.98
CA ILE A 151 11.70 -15.19 -21.25
C ILE A 151 11.65 -14.29 -22.50
N LEU A 152 11.11 -13.06 -22.39
CA LEU A 152 11.01 -12.09 -23.48
C LEU A 152 11.95 -10.90 -23.23
N PRO A 153 13.13 -10.84 -23.88
CA PRO A 153 14.11 -9.77 -23.67
C PRO A 153 13.53 -8.35 -23.84
N GLN A 154 12.64 -8.17 -24.82
CA GLN A 154 11.97 -6.89 -25.09
C GLN A 154 11.02 -6.42 -23.98
N ALA A 155 10.60 -7.32 -23.09
CA ALA A 155 9.70 -7.03 -21.98
C ALA A 155 10.46 -6.83 -20.64
N GLN A 156 11.79 -6.99 -20.63
CA GLN A 156 12.60 -6.79 -19.43
C GLN A 156 12.41 -5.38 -18.86
N GLY A 157 12.28 -5.30 -17.54
CA GLY A 157 12.03 -4.06 -16.81
C GLY A 157 10.60 -3.50 -16.90
N PHE A 158 9.74 -4.00 -17.80
CA PHE A 158 8.32 -3.59 -17.82
C PHE A 158 7.56 -3.94 -16.52
N PRO A 159 7.64 -5.18 -16.00
CA PRO A 159 6.96 -5.53 -14.75
C PRO A 159 7.44 -4.70 -13.57
N GLY A 160 8.75 -4.41 -13.52
CA GLY A 160 9.35 -3.54 -12.52
C GLY A 160 8.73 -2.14 -12.53
N ARG A 161 8.76 -1.47 -13.68
CA ARG A 161 8.16 -0.13 -13.85
C ARG A 161 6.68 -0.10 -13.50
N LEU A 162 5.93 -1.10 -13.95
CA LEU A 162 4.49 -1.19 -13.67
C LEU A 162 4.21 -1.39 -12.17
N THR A 163 5.02 -2.22 -11.50
CA THR A 163 4.88 -2.50 -10.07
C THR A 163 5.31 -1.29 -9.23
N THR A 164 6.36 -0.56 -9.63
CA THR A 164 6.74 0.73 -9.05
C THR A 164 5.59 1.73 -9.16
N PHE A 165 5.02 1.90 -10.35
CA PHE A 165 3.87 2.77 -10.58
C PHE A 165 2.68 2.38 -9.69
N TYR A 166 2.37 1.08 -9.64
CA TYR A 166 1.33 0.55 -8.75
C TYR A 166 1.57 0.95 -7.29
N PHE A 167 2.78 0.77 -6.76
CA PHE A 167 3.05 1.10 -5.36
C PHE A 167 3.03 2.59 -5.07
N THR A 168 3.46 3.42 -6.02
CA THR A 168 3.29 4.88 -5.91
C THR A 168 1.82 5.25 -5.77
N VAL A 169 0.96 4.73 -6.64
CA VAL A 169 -0.50 4.97 -6.56
C VAL A 169 -1.08 4.37 -5.27
N HIS A 170 -0.66 3.17 -4.89
CA HIS A 170 -1.11 2.49 -3.67
C HIS A 170 -0.83 3.36 -2.43
N PHE A 171 0.38 3.92 -2.30
CA PHE A 171 0.71 4.78 -1.16
C PHE A 171 -0.07 6.09 -1.14
N LEU A 172 -0.45 6.65 -2.30
CA LEU A 172 -1.38 7.79 -2.35
C LEU A 172 -2.75 7.40 -1.78
N LEU A 173 -3.23 6.19 -2.09
CA LEU A 173 -4.52 5.68 -1.66
C LEU A 173 -4.56 5.24 -0.19
N VAL A 174 -3.41 4.97 0.44
CA VAL A 174 -3.34 4.59 1.87
C VAL A 174 -4.05 5.63 2.75
N GLY A 175 -3.84 6.93 2.52
CA GLY A 175 -4.50 7.98 3.31
C GLY A 175 -6.04 7.90 3.24
N VAL A 176 -6.58 7.68 2.04
CA VAL A 176 -8.03 7.53 1.81
C VAL A 176 -8.56 6.27 2.50
N ALA A 177 -7.83 5.16 2.37
CA ALA A 177 -8.15 3.89 3.02
C ALA A 177 -8.18 4.01 4.55
N VAL A 178 -7.17 4.65 5.16
CA VAL A 178 -7.09 4.84 6.61
C VAL A 178 -8.23 5.72 7.11
N LEU A 179 -8.55 6.83 6.42
CA LEU A 179 -9.71 7.65 6.75
C LEU A 179 -11.01 6.86 6.71
N ARG A 180 -11.16 5.98 5.72
CA ARG A 180 -12.37 5.18 5.60
C ARG A 180 -12.48 4.17 6.75
N ILE A 181 -11.40 3.45 7.06
CA ILE A 181 -11.34 2.52 8.19
C ILE A 181 -11.68 3.23 9.50
N ASP A 182 -11.13 4.42 9.74
CA ASP A 182 -11.41 5.17 10.96
C ASP A 182 -12.89 5.57 11.09
N ARG A 183 -13.50 6.03 9.99
CA ARG A 183 -14.94 6.35 9.95
C ARG A 183 -15.82 5.13 10.20
N ASP A 184 -15.50 4.00 9.56
CA ASP A 184 -16.30 2.78 9.67
C ASP A 184 -16.22 2.19 11.09
N ILE A 185 -15.04 2.18 11.72
CA ILE A 185 -14.89 1.79 13.14
C ILE A 185 -15.68 2.72 14.06
N SER A 186 -15.59 4.04 13.84
CA SER A 186 -16.26 5.03 14.70
C SER A 186 -17.78 4.92 14.62
N ARG A 187 -18.33 4.69 13.42
CA ARG A 187 -19.77 4.47 13.21
C ARG A 187 -20.26 3.17 13.84
N ALA A 188 -19.47 2.11 13.76
CA ALA A 188 -19.84 0.82 14.37
C ALA A 188 -19.93 0.89 15.91
N LYS A 189 -19.21 1.81 16.55
CA LYS A 189 -19.24 2.00 18.01
C LYS A 189 -20.36 2.91 18.51
N CYS A 190 -20.80 3.85 17.68
CA CYS A 190 -21.89 4.76 17.98
C CYS A 190 -22.93 4.67 16.85
N PRO A 191 -23.76 3.60 16.82
CA PRO A 191 -24.85 3.51 15.87
C PRO A 191 -25.83 4.67 16.08
N PRO A 192 -26.45 5.20 15.00
CA PRO A 192 -27.46 6.24 15.10
C PRO A 192 -28.68 5.81 15.92
#